data_AF-A0A1D1XS83-F1
#
_entry.id   AF-A0A1D1XS83-F1
#
_cell.length_a   1.000
_cell.length_b   1.000
_cell.length_c   1.000
_cell.angle_alpha   90.00
_cell.angle_beta   90.00
_cell.angle_gamma   90.00
#
_symmetry.space_group_name_H-M   'P 1'
#
loop_
_entity.id
_entity.type
_entity.pdbx_description
1 polymer ?
#
loop_
_entity_poly.entity_id
_entity_poly.type
_entity_poly.pdbx_seq_one_letter_code
_entity_poly.pdbx_strand_id
1 'polypeptide(L)'
;GQQSPLRHQYHPPMAPKAALSCGLLGTLLVLSSSLIPSSASRFEGPRRALQGAPQRTVQAYLAPHNQLRARLRLPPLQWSDALASYAAWWANQRSGDCLLIHSNSNYGENIFWG
;
A
#
# COMPACT_ATOMS: atom_id res chain seq x y z
N GLY A 1 -8.17 -1.85 40.68
CA GLY A 1 -8.29 -2.86 39.61
C GLY A 1 -9.64 -2.69 38.96
N GLN A 2 -9.69 -2.19 37.72
CA GLN A 2 -10.90 -2.21 36.91
C GLN A 2 -10.54 -2.91 35.59
N GLN A 3 -11.16 -4.07 35.40
CA GLN A 3 -11.03 -4.91 34.22
C GLN A 3 -11.70 -4.18 33.04
N SER A 4 -10.91 -3.85 32.03
CA SER A 4 -11.42 -3.37 30.73
C SER A 4 -11.96 -4.56 29.94
N PRO A 5 -13.21 -4.55 29.48
CA PRO A 5 -13.80 -5.70 28.83
C PRO A 5 -13.28 -5.82 27.38
N LEU A 6 -12.76 -7.01 27.07
CA LEU A 6 -12.60 -7.60 25.73
C LEU A 6 -12.27 -6.61 24.60
N ARG A 7 -10.98 -6.23 24.50
CA ARG A 7 -10.44 -5.58 23.29
C ARG A 7 -10.47 -6.58 22.13
N HIS A 8 -11.57 -6.61 21.39
CA HIS A 8 -11.59 -7.22 20.07
C HIS A 8 -10.53 -6.53 19.22
N GLN A 9 -9.44 -7.24 18.98
CA GLN A 9 -8.37 -6.88 18.06
C GLN A 9 -8.98 -6.84 16.66
N TYR A 10 -9.51 -5.69 16.25
CA TYR A 10 -10.07 -5.52 14.93
C TYR A 10 -8.95 -5.60 13.90
N HIS A 11 -8.89 -6.71 13.18
CA HIS A 11 -8.03 -6.90 12.03
C HIS A 11 -8.80 -6.38 10.81
N PRO A 12 -8.38 -5.28 10.17
CA PRO A 12 -9.11 -4.75 9.03
C PRO A 12 -9.12 -5.78 7.89
N PRO A 13 -10.29 -6.05 7.26
CA PRO A 13 -10.34 -6.94 6.11
C PRO A 13 -9.54 -6.36 4.93
N MET A 14 -8.79 -7.21 4.24
CA MET A 14 -8.08 -6.84 3.01
C MET A 14 -9.10 -6.37 1.98
N ALA A 15 -9.12 -5.07 1.66
CA ALA A 15 -10.01 -4.55 0.63
C ALA A 15 -9.51 -4.96 -0.77
N PRO A 16 -10.29 -5.70 -1.59
CA PRO A 16 -10.01 -5.85 -3.00
C PRO A 16 -10.36 -4.55 -3.72
N LYS A 17 -9.41 -3.98 -4.46
CA LYS A 17 -9.68 -2.86 -5.36
C LYS A 17 -10.60 -3.37 -6.47
N ALA A 18 -11.85 -2.91 -6.50
CA ALA A 18 -12.78 -3.19 -7.59
C ALA A 18 -12.22 -2.64 -8.90
N ALA A 19 -11.97 -3.52 -9.88
CA ALA A 19 -11.66 -3.12 -11.24
C ALA A 19 -12.97 -2.86 -11.99
N LEU A 20 -13.26 -1.60 -12.31
CA LEU A 20 -14.34 -1.24 -13.22
C LEU A 20 -14.01 -1.78 -14.62
N SER A 21 -14.83 -2.71 -15.08
CA SER A 21 -14.87 -3.23 -16.44
C SER A 21 -15.37 -2.16 -17.41
N CYS A 22 -14.60 -1.86 -18.47
CA CYS A 22 -15.03 -1.03 -19.59
C CYS A 22 -15.25 -1.95 -20.80
N GLY A 23 -16.52 -2.18 -21.11
CA GLY A 23 -16.94 -3.01 -22.24
C GLY A 23 -16.88 -2.28 -23.59
N LEU A 24 -16.77 -3.11 -24.63
CA LEU A 24 -17.67 -3.08 -25.80
C LEU A 24 -17.52 -1.98 -26.88
N LEU A 25 -16.31 -1.61 -27.30
CA LEU A 25 -16.14 -0.74 -28.50
C LEU A 25 -14.97 -1.16 -29.42
N GLY A 26 -14.81 -2.46 -29.69
CA GLY A 26 -13.63 -2.99 -30.42
C GLY A 26 -13.89 -4.00 -31.53
N THR A 27 -15.07 -4.06 -32.15
CA THR A 27 -15.42 -5.14 -33.10
C THR A 27 -15.70 -4.70 -34.55
N LEU A 28 -15.33 -3.49 -34.99
CA LEU A 28 -15.63 -3.06 -36.38
C LEU A 28 -14.43 -2.51 -37.17
N LEU A 29 -13.29 -3.21 -37.17
CA LEU A 29 -12.27 -2.99 -38.20
C LEU A 29 -11.39 -4.24 -38.39
N VAL A 30 -12.03 -5.39 -38.50
CA VAL A 30 -11.42 -6.59 -39.08
C VAL A 30 -11.96 -6.68 -40.49
N LEU A 31 -11.13 -6.39 -41.50
CA LEU A 31 -11.15 -6.93 -42.89
C LEU A 31 -10.34 -6.01 -43.83
N SER A 32 -9.01 -6.14 -43.82
CA SER A 32 -8.18 -5.97 -45.01
C SER A 32 -6.76 -6.53 -44.77
N SER A 33 -6.62 -7.80 -45.13
CA SER A 33 -5.49 -8.34 -45.89
C SER A 33 -4.06 -8.19 -45.34
N SER A 34 -3.61 -9.33 -44.77
CA SER A 34 -2.42 -10.07 -45.21
C SER A 34 -1.03 -9.72 -44.64
N LEU A 35 -0.57 -10.64 -43.79
CA LEU A 35 0.82 -11.14 -43.67
C LEU A 35 1.88 -10.14 -43.15
N ILE A 36 1.83 -9.86 -41.85
CA ILE A 36 3.01 -9.43 -41.11
C ILE A 36 3.77 -10.70 -40.69
N PRO A 37 4.99 -10.97 -41.18
CA PRO A 37 5.81 -12.04 -40.64
C PRO A 37 6.10 -11.73 -39.17
N SER A 38 5.80 -12.70 -38.31
CA SER A 38 6.03 -12.67 -36.87
C SER A 38 7.50 -12.44 -36.54
N SER A 39 7.88 -11.18 -36.44
CA SER A 39 8.97 -10.72 -35.60
C SER A 39 8.43 -9.56 -34.79
N ALA A 40 7.38 -9.83 -34.03
CA ALA A 40 7.17 -9.09 -32.80
C ALA A 40 8.37 -9.40 -31.90
N SER A 41 9.47 -8.67 -32.12
CA SER A 41 10.19 -8.12 -30.98
C SER A 41 9.12 -7.39 -30.20
N ARG A 42 8.48 -8.13 -29.27
CA ARG A 42 7.81 -7.53 -28.14
C ARG A 42 8.89 -6.65 -27.55
N PHE A 43 8.84 -5.36 -27.88
CA PHE A 43 9.45 -4.37 -27.06
C PHE A 43 8.66 -4.49 -25.77
N GLU A 44 9.13 -5.39 -24.91
CA GLU A 44 8.86 -5.45 -23.50
C GLU A 44 9.47 -4.15 -22.95
N GLY A 45 8.87 -3.02 -23.35
CA GLY A 45 9.12 -1.73 -22.73
C GLY A 45 9.00 -2.00 -21.23
N PRO A 46 9.93 -1.50 -20.42
CA PRO A 46 10.14 -2.01 -19.09
C PRO A 46 8.82 -1.94 -18.34
N ARG A 47 8.19 -3.09 -18.11
CA ARG A 47 7.08 -3.29 -17.16
C ARG A 47 7.54 -3.06 -15.71
N ARG A 48 8.58 -2.25 -15.50
CA ARG A 48 9.20 -1.90 -14.23
C ARG A 48 8.54 -0.68 -13.56
N ALA A 49 7.33 -0.29 -13.94
CA ALA A 49 6.66 0.87 -13.36
C ALA A 49 5.61 0.55 -12.28
N LEU A 50 5.20 -0.72 -12.06
CA LEU A 50 4.17 -1.04 -11.06
C LEU A 50 4.64 -1.92 -9.90
N GLN A 51 5.83 -2.54 -9.98
CA GLN A 51 6.35 -3.39 -8.90
C GLN A 51 7.28 -2.66 -7.91
N GLY A 52 7.63 -1.40 -8.17
CA GLY A 52 8.58 -0.64 -7.34
C GLY A 52 7.97 0.38 -6.37
N ALA A 53 6.72 0.79 -6.57
CA ALA A 53 6.10 1.85 -5.78
C ALA A 53 5.91 1.48 -4.28
N PRO A 54 5.41 0.28 -3.92
CA PRO A 54 5.26 -0.09 -2.51
C PRO A 54 6.60 -0.20 -1.79
N GLN A 55 7.60 -0.81 -2.43
CA GLN A 55 8.92 -1.02 -1.84
C GLN A 55 9.65 0.30 -1.58
N ARG A 56 9.55 1.27 -2.51
CA ARG A 56 10.13 2.61 -2.30
C ARG A 56 9.46 3.34 -1.13
N THR A 57 8.14 3.27 -1.02
CA THR A 57 7.41 3.88 0.10
C THR A 57 7.78 3.25 1.44
N VAL A 58 7.85 1.91 1.51
CA VAL A 58 8.27 1.20 2.74
C VAL A 58 9.66 1.64 3.18
N GLN A 59 10.63 1.66 2.26
CA GLN A 59 12.01 2.04 2.59
C GLN A 59 12.14 3.50 3.03
N ALA A 60 11.32 4.41 2.48
CA ALA A 60 11.30 5.81 2.89
C ALA A 60 10.96 5.99 4.37
N TYR A 61 10.15 5.10 4.95
CA TYR A 61 9.84 5.12 6.38
C TYR A 61 10.79 4.24 7.20
N LEU A 62 11.05 3.00 6.78
CA LEU A 62 11.79 2.04 7.60
C LEU A 62 13.28 2.39 7.72
N ALA A 63 13.93 2.84 6.63
CA ALA A 63 15.37 3.04 6.61
C ALA A 63 15.84 4.17 7.55
N PRO A 64 15.23 5.37 7.57
CA PRO A 64 15.62 6.42 8.52
C PRO A 64 15.46 6.01 9.99
N HIS A 65 14.37 5.30 10.31
CA HIS A 65 14.16 4.76 11.66
C HIS A 65 15.27 3.79 12.06
N ASN A 66 15.60 2.85 11.19
CA ASN A 66 16.66 1.87 11.46
C ASN A 66 18.06 2.50 11.50
N GLN A 67 18.31 3.56 10.73
CA GLN A 67 19.55 4.32 10.80
C GLN A 67 19.73 4.97 12.18
N LEU A 68 18.68 5.60 12.71
CA LEU A 68 18.73 6.20 14.06
C LEU A 68 18.85 5.14 15.15
N ARG A 69 18.10 4.05 15.05
CA ARG A 69 18.19 2.93 16.00
C ARG A 69 19.58 2.32 16.04
N ALA A 70 20.24 2.16 14.88
CA ALA A 70 21.61 1.68 14.81
C ALA A 70 22.61 2.62 15.52
N ARG A 71 22.47 3.95 15.36
CA ARG A 71 23.30 4.94 16.08
C ARG A 71 23.15 4.82 17.61
N LEU A 72 21.97 4.40 18.07
CA LEU A 72 21.65 4.18 19.48
C LEU A 72 21.87 2.72 19.94
N ARG A 73 22.47 1.86 19.09
CA ARG A 73 22.68 0.42 19.36
C ARG A 73 21.40 -0.35 19.72
N LEU A 74 20.26 0.06 19.16
CA LEU A 74 18.98 -0.61 19.31
C LEU A 74 18.76 -1.63 18.17
N PRO A 75 18.05 -2.75 18.41
CA PRO A 75 17.72 -3.72 17.36
C PRO A 75 16.94 -3.07 16.21
N PRO A 76 17.16 -3.45 14.93
CA PRO A 76 16.40 -2.90 13.82
C PRO A 76 14.92 -3.29 13.88
N LEU A 77 14.06 -2.42 13.37
CA LEU A 77 12.66 -2.72 13.11
C LEU A 77 12.52 -3.48 11.80
N GLN A 78 11.46 -4.29 11.72
CA GLN A 78 11.01 -4.95 10.50
C GLN A 78 9.66 -4.38 10.10
N TRP A 79 9.42 -4.31 8.79
CA TRP A 79 8.11 -3.90 8.27
C TRP A 79 7.06 -4.97 8.58
N SER A 80 5.82 -4.53 8.85
CA SER A 80 4.66 -5.41 9.04
C SER A 80 3.51 -4.89 8.20
N ASP A 81 3.06 -5.72 7.25
CA ASP A 81 1.93 -5.37 6.37
C ASP A 81 0.61 -5.24 7.13
N ALA A 82 0.47 -5.97 8.25
CA ALA A 82 -0.68 -5.83 9.13
C ALA A 82 -0.70 -4.46 9.83
N LEU A 83 0.44 -4.00 10.34
CA LEU A 83 0.57 -2.66 10.93
C LEU A 83 0.38 -1.55 9.89
N ALA A 84 0.94 -1.73 8.69
CA ALA A 84 0.75 -0.79 7.60
C ALA A 84 -0.73 -0.65 7.19
N SER A 85 -1.44 -1.77 7.10
CA SER A 85 -2.88 -1.80 6.82
C SER A 85 -3.69 -1.12 7.93
N TYR A 86 -3.31 -1.33 9.19
CA TYR A 86 -3.93 -0.65 10.33
C TYR A 86 -3.72 0.87 10.28
N ALA A 87 -2.47 1.31 10.07
CA ALA A 87 -2.13 2.73 9.98
C ALA A 87 -2.88 3.42 8.81
N ALA A 88 -2.99 2.75 7.65
CA ALA A 88 -3.75 3.25 6.52
C ALA A 88 -5.25 3.36 6.84
N TRP A 89 -5.83 2.36 7.50
CA TRP A 89 -7.23 2.41 7.92
C TRP A 89 -7.49 3.58 8.89
N TRP A 90 -6.62 3.79 9.87
CA TRP A 90 -6.78 4.88 10.84
C TRP A 90 -6.59 6.26 10.21
N ALA A 91 -5.58 6.44 9.36
CA ALA A 91 -5.37 7.70 8.63
C ALA A 91 -6.61 8.08 7.80
N ASN A 92 -7.25 7.10 7.16
CA ASN A 92 -8.50 7.33 6.43
C ASN A 92 -9.68 7.73 7.33
N GLN A 93 -9.69 7.34 8.62
CA GLN A 93 -10.72 7.83 9.56
C GLN A 93 -10.57 9.32 9.86
N ARG A 94 -9.38 9.90 9.70
CA ARG A 94 -9.04 11.30 10.02
C ARG A 94 -8.85 12.17 8.78
N SER A 95 -8.93 11.61 7.56
CA SER A 95 -8.65 12.37 6.33
C SER A 95 -9.67 13.49 6.07
N GLY A 96 -10.87 13.44 6.68
CA GLY A 96 -11.90 14.46 6.53
C GLY A 96 -11.82 15.59 7.55
N ASP A 97 -11.31 15.32 8.76
CA ASP A 97 -11.23 16.32 9.84
C ASP A 97 -9.81 16.80 10.15
N CYS A 98 -8.79 16.09 9.62
CA CYS A 98 -7.36 16.36 9.81
C CYS A 98 -6.93 16.41 11.27
N LEU A 99 -7.69 15.81 12.18
CA LEU A 99 -7.37 15.84 13.61
C LEU A 99 -6.28 14.80 13.95
N LEU A 100 -5.25 15.25 14.68
CA LEU A 100 -4.14 14.42 15.17
C LEU A 100 -4.55 13.63 16.43
N ILE A 101 -5.55 12.76 16.30
CA ILE A 101 -6.07 11.92 17.39
C ILE A 101 -5.55 10.50 17.24
N HIS A 102 -5.01 9.95 18.35
CA HIS A 102 -4.54 8.57 18.42
C HIS A 102 -5.69 7.57 18.26
N SER A 103 -5.42 6.45 17.59
CA SER A 103 -6.33 5.32 17.64
C SER A 103 -6.15 4.69 19.01
N ASN A 104 -7.24 4.40 19.72
CA ASN A 104 -7.16 3.71 21.01
C ASN A 104 -6.71 2.24 20.83
N SER A 105 -5.67 1.95 20.06
CA SER A 105 -5.11 0.63 19.80
C SER A 105 -4.12 0.21 20.87
N ASN A 106 -3.53 -0.98 20.70
CA ASN A 106 -2.42 -1.47 21.53
C ASN A 106 -1.05 -1.26 20.86
N TYR A 107 -1.02 -0.60 19.70
CA TYR A 107 0.23 -0.30 19.00
C TYR A 107 0.76 1.07 19.43
N GLY A 108 2.07 1.25 19.39
CA GLY A 108 2.66 2.59 19.45
C GLY A 108 2.35 3.36 18.16
N GLU A 109 2.02 4.64 18.28
CA GLU A 109 1.57 5.45 17.15
C GLU A 109 2.28 6.80 17.09
N ASN A 110 2.66 7.21 15.89
CA ASN A 110 3.08 8.58 15.57
C ASN A 110 2.16 9.09 14.45
N ILE A 111 1.63 10.30 14.61
CA ILE A 111 0.72 10.93 13.63
C ILE A 111 1.33 12.26 13.20
N PHE A 112 1.25 12.55 11.91
CA PHE A 112 1.74 13.77 11.31
C PHE A 112 0.72 14.31 10.31
N TRP A 113 0.60 15.63 10.23
CA TRP A 113 -0.09 16.33 9.15
C TRP A 113 0.83 17.44 8.62
N GLY A 114 0.69 17.79 7.35
CA GLY A 114 1.48 18.82 6.67
C GLY A 114 0.90 19.17 5.31
#